data_AF-A0A7Y1TJT1-F1
#
_entry.id   AF-A0A7Y1TJT1-F1
#
_cell.length_a   1.000
_cell.length_b   1.000
_cell.length_c   1.000
_cell.angle_alpha   90.00
_cell.angle_beta   90.00
_cell.angle_gamma   90.00
#
_symmetry.space_group_name_H-M   'P 1'
#
loop_
_entity.id
_entity.type
_entity.pdbx_description
1 polymer ?
#
loop_
_entity_poly.entity_id
_entity_poly.type
_entity_poly.pdbx_seq_one_letter_code
_entity_poly.pdbx_strand_id
1 'polypeptide(L)'
;MLIFDAHLDLAMNALEWNRNLVLPVDDIRNTELGMNDKPDRGKNTVSLDAMRKGNIGICVATQIARYVKNTNPLPGWNSPQQAWAQTQGQLAWYRAMEQLGEMTQISNLTELNDHLELWDSNSDPKKPIGFILSLEGADSLFTLGHLEMAYEQGLRAVGPAHYGPGTYA
;
A
#
# COMPACT_ATOMS: atom_id res chain seq x y z
N MET A 1 10.09 -0.98 21.19
CA MET A 1 10.82 -0.35 20.07
C MET A 1 9.88 -0.33 18.89
N LEU A 2 9.52 0.85 18.38
CA LEU A 2 8.73 1.01 17.15
C LEU A 2 9.63 0.82 15.93
N ILE A 3 9.16 0.07 14.94
CA ILE A 3 9.80 -0.12 13.63
C ILE A 3 8.99 0.65 12.59
N PHE A 4 9.71 1.35 11.71
CA PHE A 4 9.19 1.98 10.52
C PHE A 4 9.65 1.18 9.29
N ASP A 5 8.69 0.62 8.54
CA ASP A 5 8.96 -0.05 7.27
C ASP A 5 8.89 0.94 6.10
N ALA A 6 9.93 1.00 5.28
CA ALA A 6 10.06 2.00 4.23
C ALA A 6 9.32 1.65 2.92
N HIS A 7 8.74 0.44 2.78
CA HIS A 7 8.03 0.06 1.56
C HIS A 7 7.19 -1.23 1.71
N LEU A 8 5.86 -1.12 1.66
CA LEU A 8 4.95 -2.28 1.67
C LEU A 8 3.84 -2.19 0.61
N ASP A 9 3.69 -3.26 -0.18
CA ASP A 9 2.62 -3.43 -1.17
C ASP A 9 1.32 -3.98 -0.57
N LEU A 10 0.80 -3.32 0.47
CA LEU A 10 -0.38 -3.79 1.21
C LEU A 10 -1.62 -3.85 0.31
N ALA A 11 -1.97 -2.75 -0.35
CA ALA A 11 -3.19 -2.69 -1.16
C ALA A 11 -3.15 -3.61 -2.40
N MET A 12 -1.97 -3.80 -3.01
CA MET A 12 -1.82 -4.79 -4.10
C MET A 12 -2.15 -6.20 -3.59
N ASN A 13 -1.62 -6.59 -2.43
CA ASN A 13 -1.93 -7.88 -1.83
C ASN A 13 -3.42 -8.00 -1.44
N ALA A 14 -4.00 -6.92 -0.92
CA ALA A 14 -5.41 -6.91 -0.54
C ALA A 14 -6.34 -7.07 -1.75
N LEU A 15 -6.08 -6.35 -2.84
CA LEU A 15 -6.98 -6.28 -3.99
C LEU A 15 -6.69 -7.33 -5.06
N GLU A 16 -5.42 -7.55 -5.41
CA GLU A 16 -5.05 -8.46 -6.50
C GLU A 16 -4.93 -9.90 -6.04
N TRP A 17 -4.44 -10.14 -4.82
CA TRP A 17 -4.42 -11.48 -4.22
C TRP A 17 -5.70 -11.79 -3.42
N ASN A 18 -6.59 -10.81 -3.22
CA ASN A 18 -7.81 -10.95 -2.42
C ASN A 18 -7.54 -11.36 -0.96
N ARG A 19 -6.49 -10.79 -0.36
CA ARG A 19 -6.08 -11.10 1.02
C ARG A 19 -6.74 -10.13 2.00
N ASN A 20 -7.48 -10.67 2.96
CA ASN A 20 -7.94 -9.86 4.08
C ASN A 20 -6.78 -9.63 5.07
N LEU A 21 -6.09 -8.50 4.93
CA LEU A 21 -4.91 -8.17 5.73
C LEU A 21 -5.22 -7.84 7.21
N VAL A 22 -6.48 -7.77 7.62
CA VAL A 22 -6.86 -7.67 9.04
C VAL A 22 -6.62 -9.00 9.77
N LEU A 23 -6.69 -10.12 9.05
CA LEU A 23 -6.52 -11.44 9.63
C LEU A 23 -5.04 -11.76 9.96
N PRO A 24 -4.78 -12.65 10.93
CA PRO A 24 -3.47 -13.26 11.11
C PRO A 24 -2.96 -13.90 9.81
N VAL A 25 -1.64 -13.88 9.62
CA VAL A 25 -0.99 -14.44 8.42
C VAL A 25 -1.39 -15.91 8.18
N ASP A 26 -1.46 -16.72 9.23
CA ASP A 26 -1.81 -18.14 9.12
C ASP A 26 -3.26 -18.33 8.64
N ASP A 27 -4.19 -17.48 9.07
CA ASP A 27 -5.58 -17.53 8.62
C ASP A 27 -5.69 -17.17 7.13
N ILE A 28 -4.95 -16.15 6.67
CA ILE A 28 -4.88 -15.81 5.25
C ILE A 28 -4.37 -17.00 4.45
N ARG A 29 -3.24 -17.62 4.85
CA ARG A 29 -2.68 -18.78 4.15
C ARG A 29 -3.64 -19.97 4.12
N ASN A 30 -4.39 -20.19 5.20
CA ASN A 30 -5.41 -21.23 5.28
C ASN A 30 -6.53 -21.02 4.25
N THR A 31 -6.97 -19.78 4.02
CA THR A 31 -7.97 -19.48 2.97
C THR A 31 -7.44 -19.71 1.54
N GLU A 32 -6.12 -19.75 1.37
CA GLU A 32 -5.44 -19.91 0.08
C GLU A 32 -5.05 -21.38 -0.21
N LEU A 33 -5.38 -22.33 0.68
CA LEU A 33 -5.00 -23.73 0.53
C LEU A 33 -5.50 -24.34 -0.78
N GLY A 34 -4.59 -24.96 -1.52
CA GLY A 34 -4.87 -25.61 -2.80
C GLY A 34 -4.98 -24.67 -4.01
N MET A 35 -4.90 -23.36 -3.80
CA MET A 35 -4.90 -22.38 -4.90
C MET A 35 -3.49 -22.25 -5.50
N ASN A 36 -3.40 -22.23 -6.84
CA ASN A 36 -2.12 -22.10 -7.59
C ASN A 36 -2.23 -21.09 -8.75
N ASP A 37 -3.22 -20.19 -8.70
CA ASP A 37 -3.58 -19.26 -9.77
C ASP A 37 -2.68 -18.03 -9.85
N LYS A 38 -1.96 -17.71 -8.77
CA LYS A 38 -1.05 -16.55 -8.67
C LYS A 38 0.28 -16.93 -8.03
N PRO A 39 1.39 -16.23 -8.36
CA PRO A 39 2.63 -16.34 -7.62
C PRO A 39 2.41 -16.14 -6.12
N ASP A 40 3.15 -16.87 -5.29
CA ASP A 40 3.18 -16.70 -3.83
C ASP A 40 1.84 -16.83 -3.09
N ARG A 41 0.86 -17.47 -3.72
CA ARG A 41 -0.36 -17.96 -3.07
C ARG A 41 0.02 -18.88 -1.89
N GLY A 42 -0.61 -18.67 -0.73
CA GLY A 42 -0.32 -19.36 0.52
C GLY A 42 0.99 -18.94 1.20
N LYS A 43 1.68 -17.90 0.70
CA LYS A 43 3.03 -17.50 1.17
C LYS A 43 3.13 -16.05 1.64
N ASN A 44 2.02 -15.35 1.89
CA ASN A 44 2.08 -13.99 2.44
C ASN A 44 2.86 -13.96 3.76
N THR A 45 3.66 -12.93 3.99
CA THR A 45 4.44 -12.73 5.23
C THR A 45 3.93 -11.57 6.08
N VAL A 46 3.10 -10.70 5.49
CA VAL A 46 2.62 -9.46 6.11
C VAL A 46 1.09 -9.53 6.27
N SER A 47 0.62 -9.08 7.43
CA SER A 47 -0.76 -8.68 7.73
C SER A 47 -0.73 -7.60 8.82
N LEU A 48 -1.81 -6.86 9.03
CA LEU A 48 -1.86 -5.80 10.05
C LEU A 48 -1.66 -6.38 11.46
N ASP A 49 -2.18 -7.57 11.74
CA ASP A 49 -1.90 -8.32 12.97
C ASP A 49 -0.41 -8.65 13.13
N ALA A 50 0.23 -9.16 12.08
CA ALA A 50 1.66 -9.47 12.11
C ALA A 50 2.53 -8.22 12.28
N MET A 51 2.16 -7.10 11.64
CA MET A 51 2.84 -5.81 11.80
C MET A 51 2.81 -5.35 13.27
N ARG A 52 1.63 -5.40 13.92
CA ARG A 52 1.50 -5.06 15.35
C ARG A 52 2.38 -5.95 16.23
N LYS A 53 2.32 -7.26 16.04
CA LYS A 53 3.16 -8.23 16.79
C LYS A 53 4.66 -8.00 16.57
N GLY A 54 5.04 -7.57 15.37
CA GLY A 54 6.41 -7.20 15.01
C GLY A 54 6.85 -5.81 15.49
N ASN A 55 5.98 -5.06 16.17
CA ASN A 55 6.18 -3.64 16.51
C ASN A 55 6.41 -2.73 15.28
N ILE A 56 5.92 -3.11 14.11
CA ILE A 56 5.90 -2.25 12.92
C ILE A 56 4.69 -1.34 13.03
N GLY A 57 4.93 -0.11 13.49
CA GLY A 57 3.87 0.85 13.75
C GLY A 57 3.65 1.87 12.65
N ILE A 58 4.63 2.03 11.76
CA ILE A 58 4.54 2.91 10.60
C ILE A 58 5.02 2.15 9.37
N CYS A 59 4.37 2.37 8.23
CA CYS A 59 4.88 1.93 6.94
C CYS A 59 4.75 3.00 5.87
N VAL A 60 5.57 2.90 4.83
CA VAL A 60 5.25 3.51 3.54
C VAL A 60 4.30 2.56 2.82
N ALA A 61 3.04 2.98 2.68
CA ALA A 61 1.99 2.23 2.00
C ALA A 61 2.02 2.54 0.51
N THR A 62 2.53 1.58 -0.27
CA THR A 62 2.76 1.75 -1.69
C THR A 62 1.50 1.48 -2.50
N GLN A 63 1.18 2.43 -3.39
CA GLN A 63 0.29 2.18 -4.53
C GLN A 63 1.15 1.78 -5.73
N ILE A 64 0.65 0.85 -6.54
CA ILE A 64 1.37 0.34 -7.71
C ILE A 64 0.41 0.02 -8.84
N ALA A 65 0.64 0.60 -10.01
CA ALA A 65 -0.06 0.22 -11.25
C ALA A 65 0.78 0.64 -12.47
N ARG A 66 1.45 -0.33 -13.09
CA ARG A 66 2.28 -0.06 -14.27
C ARG A 66 1.41 0.04 -15.51
N TYR A 67 1.57 1.10 -16.30
CA TYR A 67 1.13 1.11 -17.70
C TYR A 67 2.25 0.54 -18.60
N VAL A 68 1.91 -0.46 -19.42
CA VAL A 68 2.85 -1.17 -20.29
C VAL A 68 2.86 -0.52 -21.67
N LYS A 69 4.00 0.06 -22.03
CA LYS A 69 4.26 0.53 -23.40
C LYS A 69 4.40 -0.68 -24.32
N ASN A 70 3.99 -0.56 -25.59
CA ASN A 70 3.95 -1.66 -26.57
C ASN A 70 5.25 -2.48 -26.71
N THR A 71 6.40 -1.92 -26.33
CA THR A 71 7.73 -2.55 -26.43
C THR A 71 8.16 -3.30 -25.16
N ASN A 72 7.41 -3.23 -24.07
CA ASN A 72 7.77 -3.83 -22.79
C ASN A 72 7.05 -5.18 -22.60
N PRO A 73 7.79 -6.30 -22.39
CA PRO A 73 7.19 -7.63 -22.25
C PRO A 73 6.58 -7.90 -20.86
N LEU A 74 6.75 -7.00 -19.90
CA LEU A 74 6.26 -7.18 -18.54
C LEU A 74 4.73 -7.03 -18.46
N PRO A 75 4.06 -7.79 -17.57
CA PRO A 75 2.64 -7.59 -17.34
C PRO A 75 2.36 -6.21 -16.72
N GLY A 76 1.19 -5.68 -17.02
CA GLY A 76 0.73 -4.38 -16.56
C GLY A 76 -0.44 -3.90 -17.43
N TRP A 77 -0.89 -2.67 -17.20
CA TRP A 77 -2.16 -2.17 -17.70
C TRP A 77 -1.95 -1.61 -19.10
N ASN A 78 -3.00 -1.61 -19.92
CA ASN A 78 -2.90 -1.25 -21.35
C ASN A 78 -3.15 0.24 -21.62
N SER A 79 -3.45 1.02 -20.58
CA SER A 79 -3.48 2.48 -20.65
C SER A 79 -3.14 3.11 -19.29
N PRO A 80 -2.65 4.35 -19.27
CA PRO A 80 -2.40 5.02 -18.02
C PRO A 80 -3.70 5.38 -17.27
N GLN A 81 -4.85 5.50 -17.95
CA GLN A 81 -6.15 5.70 -17.30
C GLN A 81 -6.59 4.44 -16.54
N GLN A 82 -6.32 3.25 -17.08
CA GLN A 82 -6.51 2.00 -16.35
C GLN A 82 -5.59 1.97 -15.13
N ALA A 83 -4.31 2.33 -15.31
CA ALA A 83 -3.34 2.35 -14.22
C ALA A 83 -3.76 3.33 -13.11
N TRP A 84 -4.23 4.52 -13.47
CA TRP A 84 -4.84 5.48 -12.54
C TRP A 84 -6.01 4.86 -11.79
N ALA A 85 -7.00 4.28 -12.49
CA ALA A 85 -8.14 3.65 -11.85
C ALA A 85 -7.74 2.56 -10.82
N GLN A 86 -6.70 1.79 -11.11
CA GLN A 86 -6.17 0.80 -10.15
C GLN A 86 -5.56 1.45 -8.91
N THR A 87 -4.75 2.49 -9.05
CA THR A 87 -4.22 3.22 -7.88
C THR A 87 -5.35 3.80 -7.02
N GLN A 88 -6.42 4.30 -7.65
CA GLN A 88 -7.59 4.80 -6.93
C GLN A 88 -8.34 3.68 -6.18
N GLY A 89 -8.40 2.47 -6.74
CA GLY A 89 -8.91 1.30 -6.02
C GLY A 89 -8.07 0.95 -4.80
N GLN A 90 -6.74 1.00 -4.93
CA GLN A 90 -5.80 0.78 -3.82
C GLN A 90 -5.94 1.86 -2.73
N LEU A 91 -6.07 3.14 -3.12
CA LEU A 91 -6.35 4.24 -2.20
C LEU A 91 -7.67 4.03 -1.46
N ALA A 92 -8.73 3.61 -2.16
CA ALA A 92 -10.03 3.34 -1.55
C ALA A 92 -9.95 2.23 -0.49
N TRP A 93 -9.09 1.21 -0.70
CA TRP A 93 -8.83 0.19 0.32
C TRP A 93 -8.19 0.78 1.58
N TYR A 94 -7.16 1.62 1.45
CA TYR A 94 -6.55 2.30 2.59
C TYR A 94 -7.57 3.17 3.35
N ARG A 95 -8.40 3.94 2.63
CA ARG A 95 -9.48 4.74 3.26
C ARG A 95 -10.49 3.90 4.02
N ALA A 96 -10.83 2.71 3.50
CA ALA A 96 -11.69 1.78 4.22
C ALA A 96 -11.02 1.24 5.50
N MET A 97 -9.71 0.97 5.47
CA MET A 97 -8.95 0.56 6.66
C MET A 97 -8.86 1.68 7.70
N GLU A 98 -8.78 2.94 7.27
CA GLU A 98 -8.87 4.10 8.17
C GLU A 98 -10.24 4.20 8.84
N GLN A 99 -11.33 4.03 8.09
CA GLN A 99 -12.69 4.04 8.65
C GLN A 99 -12.92 2.92 9.67
N LEU A 100 -12.26 1.77 9.47
CA LEU A 100 -12.30 0.66 10.42
C LEU A 100 -11.38 0.86 11.64
N GLY A 101 -10.56 1.91 11.66
CA GLY A 101 -9.56 2.15 12.71
C GLY A 101 -8.38 1.16 12.68
N GLU A 102 -8.22 0.40 11.60
CA GLU A 102 -7.10 -0.53 11.43
C GLU A 102 -5.82 0.20 11.02
N MET A 103 -5.96 1.30 10.27
CA MET A 103 -4.86 2.12 9.77
C MET A 103 -5.16 3.60 9.99
N THR A 104 -4.13 4.46 9.91
CA THR A 104 -4.30 5.92 9.92
C THR A 104 -3.27 6.56 9.00
N GLN A 105 -3.69 7.49 8.15
CA GLN A 105 -2.79 8.17 7.24
C GLN A 105 -1.93 9.20 7.99
N ILE A 106 -0.64 9.23 7.66
CA ILE A 106 0.32 10.24 8.08
C ILE A 106 0.73 11.04 6.85
N SER A 107 0.29 12.29 6.81
CA SER A 107 0.44 13.21 5.69
C SER A 107 1.20 14.49 6.06
N ASN A 108 1.48 14.72 7.34
CA ASN A 108 2.27 15.85 7.81
C ASN A 108 3.02 15.51 9.10
N LEU A 109 3.86 16.45 9.55
CA LEU A 109 4.72 16.28 10.72
C LEU A 109 3.92 16.17 12.03
N THR A 110 2.81 16.89 12.16
CA THR A 110 1.95 16.82 13.35
C THR A 110 1.37 15.42 13.48
N GLU A 111 0.75 14.89 12.43
CA GLU A 111 0.21 13.53 12.39
C GLU A 111 1.27 12.46 12.68
N LEU A 112 2.50 12.67 12.18
CA LEU A 112 3.61 11.76 12.49
C LEU A 112 3.93 11.76 13.98
N ASN A 113 4.07 12.94 14.60
CA ASN A 113 4.38 13.05 16.02
C ASN A 113 3.25 12.46 16.89
N ASP A 114 1.99 12.78 16.58
CA ASP A 114 0.82 12.25 17.29
C ASP A 114 0.79 10.70 17.23
N HIS A 115 1.12 10.13 16.06
CA HIS A 115 1.18 8.68 15.89
C HIS A 115 2.34 8.03 16.67
N LEU A 116 3.49 8.70 16.74
CA LEU A 116 4.62 8.24 17.55
C LEU A 116 4.26 8.23 19.05
N GLU A 117 3.61 9.28 19.54
CA GLU A 117 3.13 9.36 20.93
C GLU A 117 2.09 8.26 21.23
N LEU A 118 1.15 8.05 20.32
CA LEU A 118 0.16 6.97 20.43
C LEU A 118 0.85 5.60 20.55
N TRP A 119 1.86 5.33 19.72
CA TRP A 119 2.58 4.06 19.76
C TRP A 119 3.48 3.87 20.97
N ASP A 120 4.04 4.95 21.53
CA ASP A 120 4.83 4.89 22.77
C ASP A 120 3.97 4.71 24.02
N SER A 121 2.71 5.17 23.99
CA SER A 121 1.79 5.04 25.12
C SER A 121 1.42 3.58 25.44
N ASN A 122 1.12 3.29 26.72
CA ASN A 122 0.55 1.99 27.17
C ASN A 122 -0.95 1.84 26.82
N SER A 123 -1.41 2.48 25.75
CA SER A 123 -2.81 2.45 25.29
C SER A 123 -3.17 1.11 24.60
N ASP A 124 -4.40 1.07 24.05
CA ASP A 124 -5.06 -0.08 23.41
C ASP A 124 -4.08 -1.08 22.75
N PRO A 125 -4.18 -2.39 23.04
CA PRO A 125 -3.37 -3.40 22.34
C PRO A 125 -3.58 -3.41 20.82
N LYS A 126 -4.68 -2.86 20.30
CA LYS A 126 -5.02 -2.80 18.87
C LYS A 126 -4.76 -1.40 18.28
N LYS A 127 -3.53 -0.90 18.43
CA LYS A 127 -3.13 0.39 17.82
C LYS A 127 -3.27 0.36 16.29
N PRO A 128 -3.76 1.44 15.65
CA PRO A 128 -3.79 1.53 14.20
C PRO A 128 -2.36 1.52 13.64
N ILE A 129 -2.19 0.95 12.45
CA ILE A 129 -0.92 1.06 11.70
C ILE A 129 -0.90 2.42 11.01
N GLY A 130 0.14 3.22 11.27
CA GLY A 130 0.36 4.49 10.58
C GLY A 130 0.87 4.24 9.16
N PHE A 131 0.39 4.99 8.18
CA PHE A 131 0.90 4.87 6.82
C PHE A 131 1.19 6.21 6.14
N ILE A 132 2.34 6.28 5.48
CA ILE A 132 2.68 7.37 4.55
C ILE A 132 2.38 6.86 3.15
N LEU A 133 1.46 7.51 2.44
CA LEU A 133 1.03 7.06 1.12
C LEU A 133 2.12 7.34 0.07
N SER A 134 2.50 6.32 -0.68
CA SER A 134 3.43 6.43 -1.81
C SER A 134 2.87 5.86 -3.11
N LEU A 135 3.56 6.15 -4.20
CA LEU A 135 3.31 5.60 -5.53
C LEU A 135 4.63 5.05 -6.10
N GLU A 136 4.69 3.75 -6.38
CA GLU A 136 5.80 3.11 -7.06
C GLU A 136 5.54 3.05 -8.58
N GLY A 137 6.30 3.85 -9.33
CA GLY A 137 6.11 4.03 -10.76
C GLY A 137 5.01 5.05 -11.05
N ALA A 138 5.40 6.18 -11.65
CA ALA A 138 4.51 7.31 -11.91
C ALA A 138 3.68 7.17 -13.21
N ASP A 139 3.59 5.96 -13.76
CA ASP A 139 2.91 5.68 -15.04
C ASP A 139 1.39 5.91 -15.01
N SER A 140 0.79 5.86 -13.83
CA SER A 140 -0.62 6.20 -13.61
C SER A 140 -0.90 7.71 -13.64
N LEU A 141 0.13 8.55 -13.47
CA LEU A 141 -0.01 10.01 -13.46
C LEU A 141 0.12 10.56 -14.88
N PHE A 142 -0.83 10.36 -15.79
CA PHE A 142 -0.65 10.73 -17.20
C PHE A 142 -0.70 12.24 -17.51
N THR A 143 -0.96 13.09 -16.53
CA THR A 143 -0.73 14.54 -16.60
C THR A 143 -0.17 15.05 -15.27
N LEU A 144 0.46 16.22 -15.25
CA LEU A 144 0.90 16.85 -13.99
C LEU A 144 -0.27 17.15 -13.05
N GLY A 145 -1.46 17.42 -13.58
CA GLY A 145 -2.68 17.58 -12.76
C GLY A 145 -3.03 16.33 -11.94
N HIS A 146 -2.65 15.12 -12.40
CA HIS A 146 -2.84 13.91 -11.60
C HIS A 146 -1.89 13.85 -10.40
N LEU A 147 -0.69 14.44 -10.50
CA LEU A 147 0.22 14.54 -9.37
C LEU A 147 -0.37 15.47 -8.30
N GLU A 148 -0.91 16.62 -8.70
CA GLU A 148 -1.62 17.54 -7.80
C GLU A 148 -2.81 16.84 -7.13
N MET A 149 -3.65 16.16 -7.91
CA MET A 149 -4.77 15.38 -7.38
C MET A 149 -4.32 14.31 -6.38
N ALA A 150 -3.27 13.55 -6.69
CA ALA A 150 -2.75 12.52 -5.80
C ALA A 150 -2.17 13.12 -4.51
N TYR A 151 -1.50 14.27 -4.58
CA TYR A 151 -1.00 15.00 -3.42
C TYR A 151 -2.14 15.46 -2.49
N GLU A 152 -3.21 16.02 -3.06
CA GLU A 152 -4.42 16.41 -2.32
C GLU A 152 -5.13 15.18 -1.70
N GLN A 153 -5.02 14.01 -2.34
CA GLN A 153 -5.47 12.74 -1.79
C GLN A 153 -4.55 12.16 -0.70
N GLY A 154 -3.45 12.84 -0.39
CA GLY A 154 -2.52 12.50 0.70
C GLY A 154 -1.24 11.79 0.27
N LEU A 155 -0.92 11.74 -1.03
CA LEU A 155 0.37 11.21 -1.52
C LEU A 155 1.54 12.05 -0.98
N ARG A 156 2.59 11.40 -0.46
CA ARG A 156 3.78 12.07 0.07
C ARG A 156 5.10 11.56 -0.49
N ALA A 157 5.09 10.48 -1.26
CA ALA A 157 6.26 9.99 -1.99
C ALA A 157 5.86 9.44 -3.36
N VAL A 158 6.70 9.66 -4.37
CA VAL A 158 6.52 9.09 -5.72
C VAL A 158 7.86 8.63 -6.28
N GLY A 159 7.91 7.37 -6.71
CA GLY A 159 9.00 6.83 -7.52
C GLY A 159 8.68 7.05 -9.01
N PRO A 160 9.50 7.80 -9.78
CA PRO A 160 9.22 8.07 -11.20
C PRO A 160 9.18 6.82 -12.09
N ALA A 161 9.92 5.77 -11.70
CA ALA A 161 10.05 4.51 -12.43
C ALA A 161 9.82 3.30 -11.50
N HIS A 162 9.60 2.14 -12.12
CA HIS A 162 9.65 0.84 -11.48
C HIS A 162 10.53 -0.11 -12.34
N TYR A 163 9.96 -1.11 -13.03
CA TYR A 163 10.72 -1.94 -13.98
C TYR A 163 10.79 -1.31 -15.38
N GLY A 164 11.93 -0.70 -15.69
CA GLY A 164 12.22 -0.08 -16.98
C GLY A 164 11.83 1.40 -17.07
N PRO A 165 11.95 2.02 -18.26
CA PRO A 165 11.65 3.44 -18.47
C PRO A 165 10.17 3.77 -18.19
N GLY A 166 9.94 4.72 -17.28
CA GLY A 166 8.61 5.19 -16.91
C GLY A 166 8.08 6.26 -17.85
N THR A 167 6.93 6.82 -17.52
CA THR A 167 6.40 8.02 -18.23
C THR A 167 7.26 9.25 -17.96
N TYR A 168 7.92 9.31 -16.80
CA TYR A 168 8.70 10.46 -16.32
C TYR A 168 10.18 10.15 -16.03
N ALA A 169 10.69 9.01 -16.51
CA ALA A 169 12.05 8.52 -16.22
C ALA A 169 12.62 7.72 -17.39
#